data_AF-A0A502C6N2-F1
#
_entry.id   AF-A0A502C6N2-F1
#
_cell.length_a   1.000
_cell.length_b   1.000
_cell.length_c   1.000
_cell.angle_alpha   90.00
_cell.angle_beta   90.00
_cell.angle_gamma   90.00
#
_symmetry.space_group_name_H-M   'P 1'
#
loop_
_entity.id
_entity.type
_entity.pdbx_description
1 polymer ?
#
loop_
_entity_poly.entity_id
_entity_poly.type
_entity_poly.pdbx_seq_one_letter_code
_entity_poly.pdbx_strand_id
1 'polypeptide(L)' 'MTEQNEPALVIQARPMISVTLNPYDEIEVATSQIDASFEGVEHNTVMIPLSDVREVAKTMLALLKKRGG' A
#
# COMPACT_ATOMS: atom_id res chain seq x y z
N MET A 1 25.37 39.49 1.40
CA MET A 1 25.32 38.02 1.56
C MET A 1 23.94 37.60 1.09
N THR A 2 23.84 36.99 -0.09
CA THR A 2 22.56 36.54 -0.66
C THR A 2 22.35 35.10 -0.23
N GLU A 3 21.35 34.87 0.62
CA GLU A 3 20.90 33.53 1.00
C GLU A 3 20.37 32.82 -0.25
N GLN A 4 21.10 31.79 -0.66
CA GLN A 4 20.73 30.92 -1.75
C GLN A 4 19.65 29.97 -1.19
N ASN A 5 18.38 30.29 -1.44
CA ASN A 5 17.27 29.38 -1.14
C ASN A 5 17.44 28.11 -1.97
N GLU A 6 17.93 27.04 -1.36
CA GLU A 6 17.92 25.73 -1.99
C GLU A 6 16.48 25.27 -2.22
N PRO A 7 16.15 24.66 -3.37
CA PRO A 7 14.82 24.15 -3.61
C PRO A 7 14.54 22.99 -2.65
N ALA A 8 13.58 23.16 -1.75
CA ALA A 8 13.08 22.08 -0.90
C ALA A 8 12.53 20.95 -1.80
N LEU A 9 13.12 19.76 -1.71
CA LEU A 9 12.66 18.58 -2.42
C LEU A 9 11.32 18.14 -1.82
N VAL A 10 10.22 18.45 -2.50
CA VAL A 10 8.89 18.01 -2.09
C VAL A 10 8.69 16.56 -2.55
N ILE A 11 8.96 15.60 -1.69
CA ILE A 11 8.63 14.19 -1.94
C ILE A 11 7.13 14.01 -1.69
N GLN A 12 6.32 14.02 -2.75
CA GLN A 12 4.95 13.48 -2.65
C GLN A 12 5.05 11.97 -2.44
N ALA A 13 4.93 11.52 -1.20
CA ALA A 13 4.81 10.11 -0.85
C ALA A 13 3.51 9.56 -1.43
N ARG A 14 3.55 9.08 -2.68
CA ARG A 14 2.48 8.25 -3.22
C ARG A 14 2.67 6.86 -2.65
N PRO A 15 1.68 6.29 -1.93
CA PRO A 15 1.79 4.91 -1.48
C PRO A 15 1.99 4.02 -2.70
N MET A 16 3.09 3.28 -2.71
CA MET A 16 3.38 2.32 -3.77
C MET A 16 2.71 1.00 -3.37
N ILE A 17 1.78 0.53 -4.21
CA ILE A 17 1.12 -0.77 -4.01
C ILE A 17 1.56 -1.68 -5.15
N SER A 18 2.13 -2.84 -4.82
CA SER A 18 2.43 -3.90 -5.77
C SER A 18 1.61 -5.14 -5.44
N VAL A 19 1.07 -5.77 -6.49
CA VAL A 19 0.31 -7.02 -6.38
C VAL A 19 0.95 -8.04 -7.30
N THR A 20 1.36 -9.18 -6.75
CA THR A 20 2.03 -10.26 -7.47
C THR A 20 1.44 -11.61 -7.09
N LEU A 21 1.35 -12.52 -8.06
CA LEU A 21 1.06 -13.93 -7.77
C LEU A 21 2.38 -14.65 -7.54
N ASN A 22 2.58 -15.20 -6.34
CA ASN A 22 3.80 -15.90 -5.98
C ASN A 22 3.77 -17.38 -6.44
N PRO A 23 4.90 -18.11 -6.39
CA PRO A 23 4.97 -19.52 -6.78
C PRO A 23 4.21 -20.50 -5.86
N TYR A 24 3.69 -20.02 -4.73
CA TYR A 24 2.96 -20.82 -3.74
C TYR A 24 1.44 -20.66 -3.87
N ASP A 25 0.96 -20.14 -5.00
CA ASP A 25 -0.45 -19.85 -5.25
C ASP A 25 -1.06 -18.86 -4.24
N GLU A 26 -0.30 -17.82 -3.89
CA GLU A 26 -0.75 -16.72 -3.04
C GLU A 26 -0.63 -15.39 -3.77
N ILE A 27 -1.65 -14.55 -3.61
CA ILE A 27 -1.59 -13.14 -4.00
C ILE A 27 -0.84 -12.40 -2.90
N GLU A 28 0.33 -11.89 -3.24
CA GLU A 28 1.13 -11.00 -2.42
C GLU A 28 0.73 -9.55 -2.72
N VAL A 29 0.29 -8.82 -1.69
CA VAL A 29 0.02 -7.39 -1.75
C VAL A 29 1.04 -6.70 -0.86
N ALA A 30 1.99 -5.99 -1.47
CA ALA A 30 2.98 -5.20 -0.75
C ALA A 30 2.69 -3.70 -0.89
N THR A 31 2.86 -2.98 0.20
CA THR A 31 2.70 -1.53 0.28
C THR A 31 3.96 -0.91 0.87
N SER A 32 4.40 0.19 0.28
CA SER A 32 5.53 0.97 0.77
C SER A 32 5.07 2.40 1.00
N GLN A 33 5.29 2.91 2.22
CA GLN A 33 4.95 4.27 2.59
C GLN A 33 6.14 4.94 3.29
N ILE A 34 6.45 6.16 2.90
CA ILE A 34 7.43 6.99 3.60
C ILE A 34 6.76 7.49 4.88
N ASP A 35 7.45 7.37 6.01
CA ASP A 35 6.93 7.88 7.27
C ASP A 35 6.76 9.41 7.25
N ALA A 36 5.95 9.94 8.17
CA ALA A 36 5.66 11.37 8.21
C ALA A 36 6.89 12.24 8.55
N SER A 37 7.92 11.64 9.15
CA SER A 37 9.21 12.26 9.45
C SER A 37 10.18 12.28 8.25
N PHE A 38 9.87 11.58 7.17
CA PHE A 38 10.76 11.30 6.04
C PHE A 38 12.08 10.61 6.45
N GLU A 39 12.10 9.92 7.59
CA GLU A 39 13.29 9.27 8.15
C GLU A 39 13.38 7.78 7.78
N GLY A 40 12.27 7.19 7.35
CA GLY A 40 12.18 5.78 7.02
C GLY A 40 11.06 5.45 6.02
N VAL A 41 11.15 4.24 5.48
CA VAL A 41 10.12 3.64 4.62
C VAL A 41 9.55 2.42 5.34
N GLU A 42 8.25 2.46 5.60
CA GLU A 42 7.50 1.33 6.13
C GLU A 42 7.07 0.42 4.98
N HIS A 43 7.36 -0.87 5.10
CA HIS A 43 6.98 -1.90 4.14
C HIS A 43 6.01 -2.87 4.81
N ASN A 44 4.81 -2.99 4.26
CA ASN A 44 3.77 -3.90 4.73
C ASN A 44 3.40 -4.88 3.62
N THR A 45 3.44 -6.18 3.92
CA THR A 45 3.09 -7.24 2.98
C THR A 45 1.99 -8.12 3.54
N VAL A 46 0.99 -8.42 2.72
CA VAL A 46 -0.11 -9.34 3.03
C VAL A 46 -0.13 -10.44 1.98
N MET A 47 -0.25 -11.69 2.43
CA MET A 47 -0.38 -12.88 1.58
C MET A 47 -1.82 -13.38 1.63
N ILE A 48 -2.41 -13.63 0.46
CA ILE A 48 -3.77 -14.15 0.33
C ILE A 48 -3.71 -15.45 -0.49
N PRO A 49 -3.95 -16.63 0.11
CA PRO A 49 -4.04 -17.87 -0.63
C PRO A 49 -5.10 -17.79 -1.73
N LEU A 50 -4.80 -18.32 -2.93
CA LEU A 50 -5.74 -18.35 -4.04
C LEU A 50 -7.05 -19.07 -3.68
N SER A 51 -7.00 -20.06 -2.78
CA SER A 51 -8.19 -20.75 -2.26
C SER A 51 -9.20 -19.80 -1.61
N ASP A 52 -8.71 -18.71 -1.03
CA ASP A 52 -9.49 -17.82 -0.15
C ASP A 52 -9.90 -16.53 -0.86
N VAL A 53 -9.33 -16.24 -2.04
CA VAL A 53 -9.57 -15.01 -2.82
C VAL A 53 -11.06 -14.73 -3.02
N ARG A 54 -11.85 -15.78 -3.30
CA ARG A 54 -13.30 -15.63 -3.49
C ARG A 54 -14.01 -15.18 -2.21
N GLU A 55 -13.59 -15.70 -1.06
CA GLU A 55 -14.17 -15.35 0.24
C GLU A 55 -13.75 -13.93 0.68
N VAL A 56 -12.48 -13.59 0.46
CA VAL A 56 -11.96 -12.23 0.70
C VAL A 56 -12.73 -11.21 -0.14
N ALA A 57 -12.92 -11.47 -1.44
CA ALA A 57 -13.68 -10.58 -2.33
C ALA A 57 -15.14 -10.40 -1.87
N LYS A 58 -15.80 -11.49 -1.45
CA LYS A 58 -17.17 -11.42 -0.88
C LYS A 58 -17.21 -10.58 0.39
N THR A 59 -16.23 -10.76 1.27
CA THR A 59 -16.13 -10.03 2.54
C THR A 59 -15.92 -8.54 2.29
N MET A 60 -14.99 -8.17 1.40
CA MET A 60 -14.77 -6.78 0.99
C MET A 60 -16.03 -6.15 0.41
N LEU A 61 -16.75 -6.86 -0.46
CA LEU A 61 -18.01 -6.38 -1.02
C LEU A 61 -19.08 -6.17 0.05
N ALA A 62 -19.20 -7.08 1.01
CA ALA A 62 -20.14 -6.94 2.12
C ALA A 62 -19.82 -5.74 3.02
N LEU A 63 -18.52 -5.50 3.29
CA LEU A 63 -18.07 -4.34 4.06
C LEU A 63 -18.33 -3.02 3.33
N LEU A 64 -18.10 -2.97 2.02
CA LEU A 64 -18.42 -1.79 1.20
C LEU A 64 -19.91 -1.48 1.25
N LYS A 65 -20.77 -2.49 1.10
CA LYS A 65 -22.22 -2.34 1.21
C LYS A 65 -22.67 -1.85 2.58
N LYS A 66 -22.01 -2.28 3.67
CA LYS A 66 -22.29 -1.81 5.04
C LYS A 66 -21.82 -0.37 5.31
N ARG A 67 -20.81 0.11 4.60
CA ARG A 67 -20.28 1.49 4.75
C ARG A 67 -21.01 2.53 3.88
N GLY A 68 -21.73 2.11 2.85
CA GLY A 68 -22.40 2.98 1.88
C GLY A 68 -23.92 2.80 1.80
N GLY A 69 -24.56 2.26 2.84
CA GLY A 69 -26.01 2.07 2.95
C GLY A 69 -26.58 2.74 4.18
#